data_AF-A0A367YH03-F1
#
_entry.id   AF-A0A367YH03-F1
#
_cell.length_a   1.000
_cell.length_b   1.000
_cell.length_c   1.000
_cell.angle_alpha   90.00
_cell.angle_beta   90.00
_cell.angle_gamma   90.00
#
_symmetry.space_group_name_H-M   'P 1'
#
loop_
_entity.id
_entity.type
_entity.pdbx_description
1 polymer ?
#
loop_
_entity_poly.entity_id
_entity_poly.type
_entity_poly.pdbx_seq_one_letter_code
_entity_poly.pdbx_strand_id
1 'polypeptide(L)'
;MVCSSDGPVITVTSFPVTMAGGAIEYTTTWKTTEYEGATVTQTVIVYSSGDLLTTVTTFTVQDDPVDDPTEEPSKTEEPADESDEEPSRTEEPAIIEKPSESQ
;
A
#
# COMPACT_ATOMS: atom_id res chain seq x y z
N MET A 1 1.44 -44.93 8.46
CA MET A 1 2.24 -43.72 8.67
C MET A 1 1.42 -42.56 8.14
N VAL A 2 0.67 -41.91 9.01
CA VAL A 2 -0.07 -40.69 8.63
C VAL A 2 0.90 -39.53 8.73
N CYS A 3 1.27 -38.96 7.59
CA CYS A 3 1.94 -37.67 7.58
C CYS A 3 0.86 -36.63 7.90
N SER A 4 0.77 -36.20 9.15
CA SER A 4 -0.01 -35.03 9.54
C SER A 4 0.69 -33.79 8.96
N SER A 5 0.48 -33.54 7.67
CA SER A 5 0.91 -32.32 6.98
C SER A 5 -0.03 -31.17 7.31
N ASP A 6 -0.18 -30.91 8.60
CA ASP A 6 -0.86 -29.75 9.16
C ASP A 6 0.22 -28.70 9.43
N GLY A 7 0.62 -28.04 8.35
CA GLY A 7 1.61 -26.96 8.34
C GLY A 7 1.02 -25.72 7.67
N PRO A 8 1.60 -24.53 7.88
CA PRO A 8 1.06 -23.29 7.35
C PRO A 8 0.95 -23.35 5.83
N VAL A 9 -0.22 -22.97 5.30
CA VAL A 9 -0.48 -22.97 3.85
C VAL A 9 0.19 -21.74 3.25
N ILE A 10 1.19 -21.96 2.41
CA ILE A 10 1.90 -20.90 1.68
C ILE A 10 1.46 -20.91 0.22
N THR A 11 0.85 -19.81 -0.22
CA THR A 11 0.50 -19.57 -1.63
C THR A 11 1.44 -18.51 -2.20
N VAL A 12 2.12 -18.81 -3.30
CA VAL A 12 3.09 -17.90 -3.95
C VAL A 12 2.63 -17.57 -5.36
N THR A 13 2.49 -16.29 -5.66
CA THR A 13 2.11 -15.78 -6.98
C THR A 13 3.11 -14.72 -7.40
N SER A 14 3.73 -14.88 -8.58
CA SER A 14 4.71 -13.92 -9.10
C SER A 14 4.33 -13.48 -10.52
N PHE A 15 4.32 -12.17 -10.74
CA PHE A 15 4.02 -11.56 -12.04
C PHE A 15 5.22 -10.74 -12.53
N PRO A 16 5.83 -11.10 -13.69
CA PRO A 16 6.83 -10.27 -14.34
C PRO A 16 6.18 -9.14 -15.15
N VAL A 17 6.75 -7.94 -15.05
CA VAL A 17 6.40 -6.74 -15.82
C VAL A 17 7.63 -6.31 -16.61
N THR A 18 7.56 -6.42 -17.93
CA THR A 18 8.67 -6.02 -18.82
C THR A 18 8.66 -4.51 -19.05
N MET A 19 9.75 -3.85 -18.69
CA MET A 19 9.93 -2.41 -18.84
C MET A 19 10.64 -2.04 -20.15
N ALA A 20 10.51 -0.79 -20.57
CA ALA A 20 11.29 -0.27 -21.69
C ALA A 20 12.80 -0.37 -21.39
N GLY A 21 13.57 -0.88 -22.37
CA GLY A 21 15.00 -1.15 -22.20
C GLY A 21 15.35 -2.58 -21.76
N GLY A 22 14.37 -3.47 -21.61
CA GLY A 22 14.62 -4.90 -21.35
C GLY A 22 14.82 -5.28 -19.88
N ALA A 23 14.64 -4.33 -18.96
CA ALA A 23 14.52 -4.62 -17.54
C ALA A 23 13.17 -5.28 -17.22
N ILE A 24 13.13 -6.04 -16.12
CA ILE A 24 11.93 -6.74 -15.64
C ILE A 24 11.69 -6.36 -14.18
N GLU A 25 10.48 -5.97 -13.85
CA GLU A 25 10.03 -5.87 -12.46
C GLU A 25 9.23 -7.13 -12.09
N TYR A 26 9.55 -7.77 -10.97
CA TYR A 26 8.84 -8.91 -10.45
C TYR A 26 8.04 -8.46 -9.22
N THR A 27 6.72 -8.54 -9.31
CA THR A 27 5.85 -8.45 -8.12
C THR A 27 5.57 -9.86 -7.65
N THR A 28 6.05 -10.23 -6.47
CA THR A 28 5.80 -11.54 -5.87
C THR A 28 5.05 -11.42 -4.56
N THR A 29 3.89 -12.04 -4.49
CA THR A 29 3.03 -12.10 -3.31
C THR A 29 3.06 -13.50 -2.73
N TRP A 30 3.30 -13.59 -1.42
CA TRP A 30 3.32 -14.81 -0.62
C TRP A 30 2.26 -14.66 0.48
N LYS A 31 1.20 -15.47 0.44
CA LYS A 31 0.21 -15.56 1.51
C LYS A 31 0.51 -16.78 2.37
N THR A 32 0.74 -16.54 3.66
CA THR A 32 0.90 -17.55 4.70
C THR A 32 -0.34 -17.54 5.58
N THR A 33 -1.03 -18.67 5.71
CA THR A 33 -2.07 -18.84 6.73
C THR A 33 -1.49 -19.65 7.88
N GLU A 34 -1.42 -19.02 9.06
CA GLU A 34 -0.94 -19.62 10.30
C GLU A 34 -2.03 -20.48 10.96
N TYR A 35 -1.62 -21.35 11.88
CA TYR A 35 -2.51 -22.30 12.55
C TYR A 35 -3.66 -21.62 13.34
N GLU A 36 -3.42 -20.42 13.87
CA GLU A 36 -4.39 -19.64 14.65
C GLU A 36 -5.38 -18.86 13.77
N GLY A 37 -5.47 -19.16 12.47
CA GLY A 37 -6.38 -18.52 11.52
C GLY A 37 -5.88 -17.19 10.94
N ALA A 38 -4.93 -16.54 11.62
CA ALA A 38 -4.24 -15.35 11.14
C ALA A 38 -3.60 -15.59 9.77
N THR A 39 -3.85 -14.68 8.84
CA THR A 39 -3.30 -14.73 7.49
C THR A 39 -2.34 -13.56 7.28
N VAL A 40 -1.08 -13.84 6.98
CA VAL A 40 -0.08 -12.84 6.61
C VAL A 40 0.13 -12.87 5.10
N THR A 41 -0.22 -11.79 4.42
CA THR A 41 0.06 -11.57 2.99
C THR A 41 1.24 -10.63 2.85
N GLN A 42 2.36 -11.13 2.34
CA GLN A 42 3.56 -10.35 2.06
C GLN A 42 3.67 -10.12 0.54
N THR A 43 3.97 -8.90 0.11
CA THR A 43 4.21 -8.58 -1.31
C THR A 43 5.54 -7.88 -1.46
N VAL A 44 6.42 -8.42 -2.30
CA VAL A 44 7.76 -7.91 -2.59
C VAL A 44 7.82 -7.48 -4.05
N ILE A 45 8.37 -6.29 -4.31
CA ILE A 45 8.64 -5.81 -5.66
C ILE A 45 10.15 -5.78 -5.87
N VAL A 46 10.62 -6.46 -6.92
CA VAL A 46 12.05 -6.60 -7.25
C VAL A 46 12.31 -6.16 -8.68
N TYR A 47 13.22 -5.23 -8.87
CA TYR A 47 13.68 -4.78 -10.17
C TYR A 47 14.90 -5.59 -10.62
N SER A 48 14.91 -6.02 -11.88
CA SER A 48 15.96 -6.83 -12.51
C SER A 48 16.42 -6.19 -13.82
N SER A 49 17.72 -5.98 -13.97
CA SER A 49 18.31 -5.40 -15.19
C SER A 49 19.69 -6.00 -15.44
N GLY A 50 19.79 -6.88 -16.44
CA GLY A 50 20.97 -7.72 -16.66
C GLY A 50 21.25 -8.58 -15.43
N ASP A 51 22.45 -8.44 -14.85
CA ASP A 51 22.87 -9.13 -13.63
C ASP A 51 22.54 -8.34 -12.33
N LEU A 52 21.94 -7.14 -12.43
CA LEU A 52 21.56 -6.36 -11.26
C LEU A 52 20.14 -6.71 -10.78
N LEU A 53 20.03 -7.06 -9.50
CA LEU A 53 18.77 -7.28 -8.80
C LEU A 53 18.64 -6.28 -7.64
N THR A 54 17.53 -5.55 -7.57
CA THR A 54 17.25 -4.52 -6.56
C THR A 54 15.86 -4.73 -5.99
N THR A 55 15.75 -5.01 -4.70
CA THR A 55 14.46 -4.96 -4.00
C THR A 55 14.00 -3.50 -3.94
N VAL A 56 12.85 -3.21 -4.56
CA VAL A 56 12.27 -1.85 -4.63
C VAL A 56 11.47 -1.57 -3.37
N THR A 57 10.64 -2.51 -2.94
CA THR A 57 9.77 -2.36 -1.76
C THR A 57 9.27 -3.73 -1.29
N THR A 58 8.87 -3.78 -0.01
CA THR A 58 8.20 -4.92 0.62
C THR A 58 7.05 -4.40 1.46
N PHE A 59 5.87 -4.98 1.27
CA PHE A 59 4.63 -4.66 1.99
C PHE A 59 4.13 -5.92 2.71
N THR A 60 3.53 -5.74 3.88
CA THR A 60 2.96 -6.83 4.67
C THR A 60 1.57 -6.44 5.16
N VAL A 61 0.59 -7.29 4.91
CA VAL A 61 -0.80 -7.16 5.39
C VAL A 61 -1.08 -8.35 6.29
N GLN A 62 -1.44 -8.10 7.54
CA GLN A 62 -1.93 -9.10 8.47
C GLN A 62 -3.46 -9.01 8.51
N ASP A 63 -4.10 -10.13 8.23
CA ASP A 63 -5.53 -10.35 8.32
C ASP A 63 -5.72 -11.20 9.58
N ASP A 64 -5.93 -10.52 10.71
CA ASP A 64 -6.27 -11.16 11.97
C ASP A 64 -7.69 -11.73 11.88
N PRO A 65 -7.94 -12.95 12.38
CA PRO A 65 -9.29 -13.45 12.45
C PRO A 65 -10.11 -12.52 13.35
N VAL A 66 -11.28 -12.08 12.88
CA VAL A 66 -12.28 -11.44 13.73
C VAL A 66 -12.77 -12.47 14.74
N ASP A 67 -12.08 -12.50 15.88
CA ASP A 67 -12.58 -13.13 17.08
C ASP A 67 -13.57 -12.13 17.70
N ASP A 68 -14.84 -12.56 17.72
CA ASP A 68 -16.02 -11.94 18.34
C ASP A 68 -16.91 -10.98 17.51
N PRO A 69 -18.20 -11.32 17.30
CA PRO A 69 -19.23 -10.42 16.78
C PRO A 69 -19.98 -9.65 17.90
N THR A 70 -19.27 -9.08 18.88
CA THR A 70 -19.83 -8.16 19.90
C THR A 70 -19.26 -6.73 19.80
N GLU A 71 -18.90 -6.29 18.60
CA GLU A 71 -19.18 -4.89 18.25
C GLU A 71 -20.69 -4.75 18.09
N GLU A 72 -21.36 -4.19 19.11
CA GLU A 72 -22.73 -3.69 18.96
C GLU A 72 -22.78 -2.77 17.72
N PRO A 73 -23.87 -2.81 16.92
CA PRO A 73 -24.03 -1.86 15.84
C PRO A 73 -24.24 -0.46 16.43
N SER A 74 -23.14 0.28 16.62
CA SER A 74 -23.13 1.71 16.95
C SER A 74 -23.56 2.52 15.72
N LYS A 75 -24.81 2.30 15.30
CA LYS A 75 -25.52 3.09 14.33
C LYS A 75 -26.38 4.09 15.10
N THR A 76 -25.99 5.35 15.06
CA THR A 76 -26.82 6.48 14.59
C THR A 76 -26.20 7.79 15.03
N GLU A 77 -25.51 8.46 14.10
CA GLU A 77 -25.78 9.88 13.90
C GLU A 77 -26.08 10.05 12.40
N GLU A 78 -27.24 10.62 12.08
CA GLU A 78 -27.75 10.79 10.72
C GLU A 78 -27.28 12.13 10.12
N PRO A 79 -27.27 12.28 8.77
CA PRO A 79 -26.54 13.36 8.13
C PRO A 79 -27.26 14.71 8.17
N ALA A 80 -26.55 15.73 8.63
CA ALA A 80 -26.76 17.15 8.38
C ALA A 80 -25.37 17.83 8.54
N ASP A 81 -24.99 18.88 7.81
CA ASP A 81 -25.74 19.69 6.84
C ASP A 81 -24.74 20.22 5.78
N GLU A 82 -25.22 20.59 4.60
CA GLU A 82 -24.43 21.47 3.73
C GLU A 82 -24.33 22.85 4.40
N SER A 83 -23.12 23.29 4.71
CA SER A 83 -22.84 24.71 4.92
C SER A 83 -21.53 25.06 4.25
N ASP A 84 -21.69 25.28 2.95
CA ASP A 84 -20.98 26.28 2.17
C ASP A 84 -20.49 27.45 3.05
N GLU A 85 -19.17 27.61 3.11
CA GLU A 85 -18.60 28.95 3.22
C GLU A 85 -17.34 28.97 2.35
N GLU A 86 -17.51 29.34 1.08
CA GLU A 86 -16.43 29.99 0.33
C GLU A 86 -16.42 31.49 0.68
N PRO A 87 -15.42 31.99 1.43
CA PRO A 87 -15.00 33.37 1.33
C PRO A 87 -13.75 33.46 0.44
N SER A 88 -14.00 33.57 -0.86
CA SER A 88 -13.28 34.40 -1.82
C SER A 88 -11.93 35.01 -1.40
N ARG A 89 -10.86 34.59 -2.09
CA ARG A 89 -9.84 35.42 -2.79
C ARG A 89 -9.28 36.73 -2.15
N THR A 90 -7.99 36.98 -2.45
CA THR A 90 -7.18 38.22 -2.21
C THR A 90 -6.63 38.30 -0.77
N GLU A 91 -5.42 38.77 -0.44
CA GLU A 91 -4.29 39.49 -1.06
C GLU A 91 -2.95 38.75 -0.72
N GLU A 92 -1.76 38.92 -1.32
CA GLU A 92 -1.20 39.55 -2.54
C GLU A 92 0.12 38.77 -2.88
N PRO A 93 0.58 38.58 -4.14
CA PRO A 93 1.87 37.93 -4.39
C PRO A 93 3.05 38.81 -3.95
N ALA A 94 3.85 38.33 -3.00
CA ALA A 94 5.14 38.92 -2.65
C ALA A 94 6.22 38.65 -3.72
N ILE A 95 5.99 39.13 -4.94
CA ILE A 95 7.04 39.40 -5.91
C ILE A 95 7.89 40.54 -5.36
N ILE A 96 8.99 40.18 -4.70
CA ILE A 96 10.08 41.12 -4.40
C ILE A 96 10.86 41.36 -5.70
N GLU A 97 10.25 42.11 -6.62
CA GLU A 97 11.04 43.07 -7.40
C GLU A 97 11.30 44.27 -6.48
N LYS A 98 12.50 44.86 -6.39
CA LYS A 98 13.15 45.75 -7.37
C LYS A 98 14.48 46.25 -6.75
N PRO A 99 15.35 46.98 -7.49
CA PRO A 99 15.67 46.93 -8.93
C PRO A 99 17.21 47.02 -9.22
N SER A 100 17.57 47.07 -10.51
CA SER A 100 18.66 47.91 -11.06
C SER A 100 20.14 47.45 -10.96
N GLU A 101 20.62 46.85 -12.06
CA GLU A 101 21.68 47.36 -12.98
C GLU A 101 23.10 47.78 -12.49
N SER A 102 24.09 47.53 -13.36
CA SER A 102 25.53 47.93 -13.36
C SER A 102 26.51 46.94 -12.72
N GLN A 103 27.57 46.45 -13.37
CA GLN A 103 28.11 46.64 -14.75
C GLN A 103 28.51 45.30 -15.39
#